data_AF-X1QG28-F1
#
_entry.id   AF-X1QG28-F1
#
_cell.length_a   1.000
_cell.length_b   1.000
_cell.length_c   1.000
_cell.angle_alpha   90.00
_cell.angle_beta   90.00
_cell.angle_gamma   90.00
#
_symmetry.space_group_name_H-M   'P 1'
#
loop_
_entity.id
_entity.type
_entity.pdbx_description
1 polymer ?
#
loop_
_entity_poly.entity_id
_entity_poly.type
_entity_poly.pdbx_seq_one_letter_code
_entity_poly.pdbx_strand_id
1 'polypeptide(L)' 'MEAIEATGADIVVTACSGCQVQLIDNIIKHKMPQKVMHIMELLLI' A
#
# COMPACT_ATOMS: atom_id res chain seq x y z
N MET A 1 -9.36 2.72 5.11
CA MET A 1 -8.18 3.56 4.80
C MET A 1 -7.69 4.32 6.01
N GLU A 2 -8.59 4.83 6.87
CA GLU A 2 -8.26 5.52 8.13
C GLU A 2 -7.18 4.83 8.98
N ALA A 3 -7.24 3.50 9.14
CA ALA A 3 -6.23 2.76 9.90
C ALA A 3 -4.82 2.86 9.28
N ILE A 4 -4.71 2.83 7.94
CA ILE A 4 -3.43 2.99 7.24
C ILE A 4 -2.93 4.42 7.40
N GLU A 5 -3.81 5.41 7.23
CA GLU A 5 -3.46 6.83 7.38
C GLU A 5 -2.96 7.15 8.80
N ALA A 6 -3.68 6.66 9.82
CA ALA A 6 -3.34 6.89 11.23
C ALA A 6 -2.00 6.28 11.65
N THR A 7 -1.47 5.30 10.90
CA THR A 7 -0.16 4.72 11.21
C THR A 7 1.00 5.67 10.91
N GLY A 8 0.81 6.66 10.03
CA GLY A 8 1.91 7.50 9.53
C GLY A 8 2.96 6.73 8.73
N ALA A 9 2.69 5.49 8.30
CA ALA A 9 3.61 4.71 7.49
C ALA A 9 3.81 5.36 6.11
N ASP A 10 4.99 5.22 5.52
CA ASP A 10 5.28 5.64 4.14
C ASP A 10 4.93 4.56 3.12
N ILE A 11 5.06 3.29 3.51
CA ILE A 11 4.90 2.12 2.64
C ILE A 11 3.99 1.09 3.30
N VAL A 12 3.02 0.57 2.54
CA VAL A 12 2.16 -0.56 2.89
C VAL A 12 2.60 -1.76 2.08
N VAL A 13 3.03 -2.82 2.76
CA VAL A 13 3.55 -4.03 2.12
C VAL A 13 2.53 -5.16 2.20
N THR A 14 2.34 -5.89 1.10
CA THR A 14 1.47 -7.07 1.06
C THR A 14 2.12 -8.21 0.26
N ALA A 15 1.77 -9.45 0.59
CA ALA A 15 2.18 -10.64 -0.16
C ALA A 15 1.05 -11.19 -1.06
N CYS A 16 -0.07 -10.46 -1.18
CA CYS A 16 -1.21 -10.84 -2.00
C CYS A 16 -1.38 -9.83 -3.14
N SER A 17 -1.23 -10.30 -4.38
CA SER A 17 -1.37 -9.48 -5.59
C SER A 17 -2.76 -8.85 -5.73
N GLY A 18 -3.82 -9.58 -5.35
CA GLY A 18 -5.19 -9.03 -5.34
C GLY A 18 -5.35 -7.88 -4.34
N CYS A 19 -4.80 -8.02 -3.13
CA CYS A 19 -4.81 -6.96 -2.14
C CYS A 19 -3.97 -5.77 -2.58
N GLN A 20 -2.83 -5.99 -3.27
CA GLN A 20 -1.98 -4.92 -3.78
C GLN A 20 -2.78 -4.00 -4.71
N VAL A 21 -3.47 -4.55 -5.71
CA VAL A 21 -4.30 -3.77 -6.64
C VAL A 21 -5.40 -3.01 -5.90
N GLN A 22 -6.14 -3.69 -5.02
CA GLN A 22 -7.22 -3.04 -4.25
C GLN A 22 -6.69 -1.91 -3.36
N LEU A 23 -5.53 -2.09 -2.73
CA LEU A 23 -4.92 -1.09 -1.87
C LEU A 23 -4.42 0.10 -2.72
N ILE A 24 -3.79 -0.13 -3.87
CA ILE A 24 -3.37 0.92 -4.81
C ILE A 24 -4.57 1.75 -5.23
N ASP A 25 -5.65 1.11 -5.68
CA ASP A 25 -6.87 1.80 -6.12
C ASP A 25 -7.46 2.66 -5.00
N ASN A 26 -7.50 2.14 -3.77
CA ASN A 26 -8.01 2.90 -2.62
C ASN A 26 -7.08 4.05 -2.24
N ILE A 27 -5.76 3.88 -2.28
CA ILE A 27 -4.81 4.98 -2.03
C ILE A 27 -5.01 6.10 -3.03
N ILE A 28 -5.12 5.79 -4.33
CA ILE A 28 -5.34 6.77 -5.39
C ILE A 28 -6.68 7.48 -5.20
N LYS A 29 -7.76 6.72 -4.96
CA LYS A 29 -9.11 7.25 -4.77
C LYS A 29 -9.19 8.23 -3.58
N HIS A 30 -8.48 7.91 -2.48
CA HIS A 30 -8.48 8.74 -1.27
C HIS A 30 -7.33 9.76 -1.25
N LYS A 31 -6.54 9.88 -2.34
CA LYS A 31 -5.40 10.81 -2.48
C LYS A 31 -4.39 10.68 -1.32
N MET A 32 -4.16 9.46 -0.88
CA MET A 32 -3.26 9.17 0.23
C MET A 32 -1.80 9.14 -0.24
N PRO A 33 -0.84 9.56 0.59
CA PRO A 33 0.57 9.62 0.21
C PRO A 33 1.29 8.27 0.24
N GLN A 34 0.72 7.26 0.91
CA GLN A 34 1.39 5.96 1.09
C GLN A 34 1.61 5.22 -0.23
N LYS A 35 2.75 4.53 -0.35
CA LYS A 35 3.03 3.62 -1.47
C LYS A 35 2.63 2.20 -1.10
N VAL A 36 1.97 1.47 -2.00
CA VAL A 36 1.72 0.04 -1.82
C VAL A 36 2.74 -0.76 -2.61
N MET A 37 3.35 -1.76 -1.98
CA MET A 37 4.32 -2.64 -2.63
C MET A 37 3.99 -4.10 -2.36
N HIS A 38 4.28 -4.95 -3.33
CA HIS A 38 4.37 -6.38 -3.08
C HIS A 38 5.64 -6.69 -2.27
N ILE A 39 5.61 -7.70 -1.41
CA ILE A 39 6.79 -8.10 -0.63
C ILE A 39 8.00 -8.41 -1.51
N MET A 40 7.78 -8.98 -2.70
CA MET A 40 8.85 -9.26 -3.66
C MET A 40 9.46 -7.97 -4.24
N GLU A 41 8.66 -6.93 -4.46
CA GLU A 41 9.16 -5.64 -4.97
C GLU A 41 10.04 -4.95 -3.92
N LEU A 42 9.71 -5.12 -2.63
CA LEU A 42 10.49 -4.54 -1.54
C LEU A 42 11.83 -5.25 -1.34
N LEU A 43 11.85 -6.58 -1.46
CA LEU A 43 13.04 -7.41 -1.23
C LEU A 43 14.00 -7.45 -2.43
N LEU A 44 13.55 -7.05 -3.62
CA LEU A 44 14.35 -7.01 -4.85
C LEU A 44 14.94 -5.62 -5.13
N ILE A 45 14.81 -4.68 -4.19
CA ILE A 45 15.55 -3.40 -4.15
C ILE A 45 16.88 -3.61 -3.42
#